data_AF-A0A223NWR0-F1
#
_entry.id   AF-A0A223NWR0-F1
#
_cell.length_a   1.000
_cell.length_b   1.000
_cell.length_c   1.000
_cell.angle_alpha   90.00
_cell.angle_beta   90.00
_cell.angle_gamma   90.00
#
_symmetry.space_group_name_H-M   'P 1'
#
loop_
_entity.id
_entity.type
_entity.pdbx_description
1 polymer ?
#
loop_
_entity_poly.entity_id
_entity_poly.type
_entity_poly.pdbx_seq_one_letter_code
_entity_poly.pdbx_strand_id
1 'polypeptide(L)' 'MKVYKVLTIVDSFSPNGDGINDCWYIKNIDNYPKADVSVFSRYGQRVFQSIGYSKPWDGRFNGAYLPAGTYY' A
#
# COMPACT_ATOMS: atom_id res chain seq x y z
N MET A 1 -26.79 -10.22 6.25
CA MET A 1 -25.70 -10.76 5.41
C MET A 1 -24.61 -9.69 5.31
N LYS A 2 -23.33 -10.04 5.51
CA LYS A 2 -22.22 -9.14 5.13
C LYS A 2 -21.94 -9.35 3.65
N VAL A 3 -22.10 -8.29 2.85
CA VAL A 3 -21.68 -8.29 1.44
C VAL A 3 -20.23 -7.82 1.40
N TYR A 4 -19.34 -8.69 0.97
CA TYR A 4 -17.93 -8.37 0.81
C TYR A 4 -17.71 -7.72 -0.55
N LYS A 5 -17.11 -6.52 -0.57
CA LYS A 5 -16.73 -5.84 -1.80
C LYS A 5 -15.41 -6.41 -2.32
N VAL A 6 -15.33 -6.59 -3.64
CA VAL A 6 -14.09 -6.99 -4.31
C VAL A 6 -13.04 -5.90 -4.09
N LEU A 7 -11.85 -6.30 -3.64
CA LEU A 7 -10.70 -5.41 -3.53
C LEU A 7 -10.16 -5.10 -4.93
N THR A 8 -9.81 -3.84 -5.18
CA THR A 8 -9.05 -3.46 -6.37
C THR A 8 -7.69 -2.96 -5.92
N ILE A 9 -6.67 -3.72 -6.23
CA ILE A 9 -5.27 -3.41 -5.93
C ILE A 9 -4.66 -2.88 -7.23
N VAL A 10 -4.00 -1.73 -7.15
CA VAL A 10 -3.27 -1.17 -8.30
C VAL A 10 -1.85 -1.74 -8.32
N ASP A 11 -1.33 -1.99 -9.52
CA ASP A 11 0.02 -2.57 -9.68
C ASP A 11 1.15 -1.54 -9.57
N SER A 12 0.82 -0.24 -9.70
CA SER A 12 1.81 0.84 -9.67
C SER A 12 1.25 2.14 -9.10
N PHE A 13 2.15 2.95 -8.54
CA PHE A 13 1.91 4.30 -8.04
C PHE A 13 3.22 5.10 -8.15
N SER A 14 3.14 6.43 -8.11
CA SER A 14 4.25 7.35 -8.39
C SER A 14 4.41 8.36 -7.25
N PRO A 15 5.18 8.05 -6.19
CA PRO A 15 5.33 8.91 -5.01
C PRO A 15 6.30 10.08 -5.26
N ASN A 16 5.94 10.99 -6.16
CA ASN A 16 6.76 12.12 -6.60
C ASN A 16 6.31 13.48 -6.01
N GLY A 17 5.19 13.50 -5.28
CA GLY A 17 4.63 14.68 -4.62
C GLY A 17 3.80 15.58 -5.54
N ASP A 18 3.36 15.09 -6.71
CA ASP A 18 2.50 15.84 -7.63
C ASP A 18 1.00 15.76 -7.30
N GLY A 19 0.63 14.98 -6.28
CA GLY A 19 -0.74 14.76 -5.83
C GLY A 19 -1.48 13.63 -6.58
N ILE A 20 -0.84 12.99 -7.57
CA ILE A 20 -1.43 11.97 -8.43
C ILE A 20 -0.78 10.62 -8.16
N ASN A 21 -1.55 9.68 -7.60
CA ASN A 21 -1.06 8.33 -7.26
C ASN A 21 0.21 8.35 -6.39
N ASP A 22 0.31 9.31 -5.46
CA ASP A 22 1.45 9.41 -4.53
C ASP A 22 1.50 8.30 -3.48
N CYS A 23 0.40 7.56 -3.33
CA CYS A 23 0.33 6.43 -2.42
C CYS A 23 -0.28 5.22 -3.11
N TRP A 24 0.04 4.04 -2.59
CA TRP A 24 -0.54 2.79 -3.03
C TRP A 24 -1.94 2.62 -2.45
N TYR A 25 -2.97 3.06 -3.18
CA TYR A 25 -4.35 2.96 -2.72
C TYR A 25 -4.96 1.60 -3.07
N ILE A 26 -5.57 0.93 -2.08
CA ILE A 26 -6.34 -0.30 -2.29
C ILE A 26 -7.82 0.03 -2.16
N LYS A 27 -8.58 -0.09 -3.25
CA LYS A 27 -10.01 0.23 -3.26
C LYS A 27 -10.81 -0.78 -2.45
N ASN A 28 -11.81 -0.29 -1.71
CA ASN A 28 -12.72 -1.06 -0.85
C ASN A 28 -12.08 -1.70 0.40
N ILE A 29 -10.78 -1.48 0.65
CA ILE A 29 -10.09 -2.05 1.83
C ILE A 29 -10.62 -1.51 3.16
N ASP A 30 -11.26 -0.34 3.16
CA ASP A 30 -12.00 0.25 4.27
C ASP A 30 -13.09 -0.68 4.83
N ASN A 31 -13.61 -1.59 4.02
CA ASN A 31 -14.59 -2.61 4.44
C ASN A 31 -13.94 -3.76 5.24
N TYR A 32 -12.61 -3.77 5.32
CA TYR A 32 -11.80 -4.79 5.98
C TYR A 32 -10.89 -4.14 7.05
N PRO A 33 -11.46 -3.63 8.16
CA PRO A 33 -10.71 -2.89 9.18
C PRO A 33 -9.64 -3.72 9.91
N LYS A 34 -9.63 -5.04 9.74
CA LYS A 34 -8.65 -5.97 10.29
C LYS A 34 -7.71 -6.57 9.25
N ALA A 35 -7.72 -6.05 8.01
CA ALA A 35 -6.79 -6.52 6.98
C ALA A 35 -5.34 -6.31 7.44
N ASP A 36 -4.49 -7.32 7.31
CA ASP A 36 -3.05 -7.16 7.47
C ASP A 36 -2.46 -6.86 6.10
N VAL A 37 -1.88 -5.66 5.94
CA VAL A 37 -1.22 -5.22 4.72
C VAL A 37 0.26 -5.10 5.00
N SER A 38 1.07 -5.85 4.26
CA SER A 38 2.52 -5.80 4.34
C SER A 38 3.09 -5.58 2.94
N VAL A 39 4.16 -4.77 2.85
CA VAL A 39 4.91 -4.60 1.61
C VAL A 39 6.35 -5.03 1.84
N PHE A 40 6.92 -5.74 0.88
CA PHE A 40 8.25 -6.31 0.89
C PHE A 40 9.06 -5.78 -0.30
N SER A 41 10.35 -5.55 -0.07
CA SER A 41 11.30 -5.33 -1.15
C SER A 41 11.50 -6.62 -1.95
N ARG A 42 12.10 -6.50 -3.15
CA ARG A 42 12.51 -7.65 -3.96
C ARG A 42 13.46 -8.63 -3.26
N TYR A 43 14.03 -8.24 -2.12
CA TYR A 43 14.92 -9.07 -1.31
C TYR A 43 14.22 -9.69 -0.09
N GLY A 44 12.89 -9.55 0.02
CA GLY A 44 12.10 -10.11 1.12
C GLY A 44 12.12 -9.27 2.41
N GLN A 45 12.72 -8.08 2.39
CA GLN A 45 12.67 -7.17 3.53
C GLN A 45 11.31 -6.49 3.61
N ARG A 46 10.61 -6.61 4.74
CA ARG A 46 9.37 -5.85 4.96
C ARG A 46 9.68 -4.37 5.13
N VAL A 47 9.09 -3.55 4.26
CA VAL A 47 9.26 -2.10 4.21
C VAL A 47 8.00 -1.33 4.63
N PHE A 48 6.86 -2.00 4.71
CA PHE A 48 5.62 -1.42 5.24
C PHE A 48 4.80 -2.50 5.93
N GLN A 49 4.07 -2.14 6.98
CA GLN A 49 3.09 -2.99 7.62
C GLN A 49 1.97 -2.12 8.20
N SER A 50 0.72 -2.57 8.06
CA SER A 50 -0.44 -1.94 8.70
C SER A 50 -1.51 -2.99 9.02
N ILE A 51 -2.15 -2.83 10.18
CA ILE A 51 -3.42 -3.50 10.50
C ILE A 51 -4.56 -2.53 10.23
N GLY A 52 -5.47 -2.92 9.34
CA GLY A 52 -6.28 -1.99 8.57
C GLY A 52 -5.41 -1.23 7.56
N TYR A 53 -6.02 -0.30 6.82
CA TYR A 53 -5.29 0.46 5.80
C TYR A 53 -5.77 1.92 5.75
N SER A 54 -5.78 2.58 6.91
CA SER A 54 -6.19 4.00 7.03
C SER A 54 -5.13 4.97 6.52
N LYS A 55 -3.85 4.54 6.51
CA LYS A 55 -2.72 5.26 5.93
C LYS A 55 -2.10 4.42 4.83
N PRO A 56 -2.38 4.73 3.56
CA PRO A 56 -1.78 4.06 2.43
C PRO A 56 -0.25 4.21 2.42
N TRP A 57 0.44 3.24 1.86
CA TRP A 57 1.89 3.31 1.71
C TRP A 57 2.29 4.36 0.67
N ASP A 58 3.21 5.24 1.05
CA ASP A 58 3.68 6.39 0.25
C ASP A 58 5.04 6.13 -0.43
N GLY A 59 5.48 4.87 -0.48
CA GLY A 59 6.77 4.49 -1.04
C GLY A 59 7.97 4.78 -0.13
N ARG A 60 7.74 5.19 1.13
CA ARG A 60 8.81 5.43 2.10
C ARG A 60 9.07 4.23 3.01
N PHE A 61 10.30 4.14 3.48
CA PHE A 61 10.71 3.26 4.58
C PHE A 61 11.72 4.02 5.44
N ASN A 62 11.53 3.99 6.77
CA ASN A 62 12.35 4.74 7.73
C ASN A 62 12.49 6.24 7.38
N GLY A 63 11.43 6.86 6.88
CA GLY A 63 11.38 8.30 6.58
C GLY A 63 12.01 8.71 5.24
N ALA A 64 12.61 7.78 4.49
CA ALA A 64 13.19 8.05 3.18
C ALA A 64 12.41 7.36 2.07
N TYR A 65 12.38 7.97 0.88
CA TYR A 65 11.85 7.32 -0.32
C TYR A 65 12.69 6.12 -0.70
N LEU A 66 12.03 5.01 -0.99
CA LEU A 66 12.68 3.84 -1.51
C LEU A 66 12.97 4.00 -3.03
N PRO A 67 14.00 3.32 -3.55
CA PRO A 67 14.29 3.34 -4.98
C PRO A 67 13.12 2.82 -5.81
N ALA A 68 12.95 3.38 -7.00
CA ALA A 68 12.01 2.86 -7.98
C ALA A 68 12.31 1.38 -8.30
N GLY A 69 11.28 0.56 -8.28
CA GLY A 69 11.41 -0.88 -8.51
C GLY A 69 10.16 -1.66 -8.11
N THR A 70 10.27 -2.97 -8.17
CA THR A 70 9.19 -3.89 -7.80
C THR A 70 9.21 -4.20 -6.31
N TYR A 71 8.03 -4.11 -5.71
CA TYR A 71 7.73 -4.46 -4.34
C TYR A 71 6.52 -5.40 -4.33
N TYR A 72 6.38 -6.21 -3.27
CA TYR A 72 5.37 -7.26 -3.14
C TYR A 72 4.51 -7.09 -1.90
#